data_AF-A0A2W4L0H0-F1
#
_entry.id   AF-A0A2W4L0H0-F1
#
_cell.length_a   1.000
_cell.length_b   1.000
_cell.length_c   1.000
_cell.angle_alpha   90.00
_cell.angle_beta   90.00
_cell.angle_gamma   90.00
#
_symmetry.space_group_name_H-M   'P 1'
#
loop_
_entity.id
_entity.type
_entity.pdbx_description
1 polymer ?
#
loop_
_entity_poly.entity_id
_entity_poly.type
_entity_poly.pdbx_seq_one_letter_code
_entity_poly.pdbx_strand_id
1 'polypeptide(L)'
;MEERVPVVDAKDEGLPATIELDDGTHLHVRLQPANLVNGGVLLSCRAIDKAHRGERELSVPEALGVDERHLQPEHTIWIPGHRVRVIILSSEQKRPRPIGFGA
;
A
#
# COMPACT_ATOMS: atom_id res chain seq x y z
N MET A 1 4.03 -8.57 -26.66
CA MET A 1 4.93 -8.21 -25.55
C MET A 1 4.38 -8.93 -24.34
N GLU A 2 5.07 -9.95 -23.83
CA GLU A 2 4.61 -10.69 -22.64
C GLU A 2 4.80 -9.80 -21.42
N GLU A 3 3.70 -9.37 -20.81
CA GLU A 3 3.71 -8.63 -19.56
C GLU A 3 4.05 -9.63 -18.43
N ARG A 4 5.34 -9.70 -18.07
CA ARG A 4 5.78 -10.48 -16.91
C ARG A 4 5.30 -9.76 -15.66
N VAL A 5 4.22 -10.27 -15.07
CA VAL A 5 3.79 -9.87 -13.73
C VAL A 5 4.85 -10.38 -12.75
N PRO A 6 5.58 -9.50 -12.04
CA PRO A 6 6.57 -9.94 -11.07
C PRO A 6 5.85 -10.65 -9.92
N VAL A 7 6.34 -11.84 -9.60
CA VAL A 7 5.90 -12.59 -8.43
C VAL A 7 6.56 -11.96 -7.21
N VAL A 8 5.76 -11.31 -6.36
CA VAL A 8 6.20 -10.71 -5.11
C VAL A 8 6.32 -11.83 -4.06
N ASP A 9 7.51 -12.08 -3.54
CA ASP A 9 7.74 -13.11 -2.53
C ASP A 9 7.27 -12.60 -1.15
N ALA A 10 6.31 -13.31 -0.55
CA ALA A 10 5.63 -12.91 0.68
C ALA A 10 6.50 -13.06 1.95
N LYS A 11 7.74 -13.55 1.83
CA LYS A 11 8.62 -13.89 2.97
C LYS A 11 9.49 -12.74 3.47
N ASP A 12 9.61 -11.64 2.74
CA ASP A 12 10.30 -10.45 3.22
C ASP A 12 9.29 -9.47 3.83
N GLU A 13 9.49 -9.11 5.11
CA GLU A 13 8.68 -8.12 5.82
C GLU A 13 8.86 -6.76 5.14
N GLY A 14 8.00 -6.43 4.17
CA GLY A 14 8.03 -5.15 3.46
C GLY A 14 8.03 -3.95 4.41
N LEU A 15 8.46 -2.80 3.92
CA LEU A 15 8.48 -1.57 4.72
C LEU A 15 7.04 -1.10 4.97
N PRO A 16 6.69 -0.67 6.20
CA PRO A 16 5.42 -0.01 6.45
C PRO A 16 5.26 1.19 5.53
N ALA A 17 4.14 1.27 4.84
CA ALA A 17 3.83 2.38 3.96
C ALA A 17 2.33 2.68 3.98
N THR A 18 1.96 3.90 3.61
CA THR A 18 0.58 4.28 3.35
C THR A 18 0.44 4.70 1.89
N ILE A 19 -0.49 4.08 1.17
CA ILE A 19 -0.85 4.47 -0.19
C ILE A 19 -2.13 5.29 -0.12
N GLU A 20 -2.07 6.55 -0.51
CA GLU A 20 -3.26 7.39 -0.67
C GLU A 20 -3.78 7.25 -2.10
N LEU A 21 -5.06 6.90 -2.22
CA LEU A 21 -5.78 6.80 -3.48
C LEU A 21 -6.45 8.14 -3.87
N ASP A 22 -6.81 8.27 -5.14
CA ASP A 22 -7.44 9.45 -5.73
C ASP A 22 -8.76 9.87 -5.05
N ASP A 23 -9.51 8.92 -4.53
CA ASP A 23 -10.75 9.13 -3.78
C ASP A 23 -10.55 9.42 -2.28
N GLY A 24 -9.30 9.61 -1.84
CA GLY A 24 -8.94 9.88 -0.45
C GLY A 24 -8.91 8.63 0.45
N THR A 25 -9.01 7.44 -0.12
CA THR A 25 -8.79 6.18 0.63
C THR A 25 -7.32 5.99 0.91
N HIS A 26 -6.98 5.60 2.14
CA HIS A 26 -5.63 5.27 2.54
C HIS A 26 -5.51 3.77 2.80
N LEU A 27 -4.55 3.13 2.16
CA LEU A 27 -4.19 1.74 2.39
C LEU A 27 -2.90 1.69 3.21
N HIS A 28 -2.94 1.10 4.40
CA HIS A 28 -1.74 0.78 5.18
C HIS A 28 -1.21 -0.57 4.71
N VAL A 29 0.02 -0.58 4.21
CA VAL A 29 0.58 -1.73 3.52
C VAL A 29 2.00 -2.04 3.95
N ARG A 30 2.43 -3.25 3.67
CA ARG A 30 3.84 -3.65 3.66
C ARG A 30 4.37 -3.61 2.23
N LEU A 31 5.14 -2.58 1.93
CA LEU A 31 5.65 -2.30 0.58
C LEU A 31 7.09 -2.79 0.42
N GLN A 32 7.30 -3.64 -0.57
CA GLN A 32 8.59 -4.03 -1.11
C GLN A 32 8.89 -3.21 -2.37
N PRO A 33 10.16 -2.95 -2.70
CA PRO A 33 10.53 -2.26 -3.95
C PRO A 33 9.95 -2.91 -5.21
N ALA A 34 9.82 -4.24 -5.22
CA ALA A 34 9.26 -5.01 -6.32
C ALA A 34 7.74 -4.80 -6.55
N ASN A 35 7.03 -4.15 -5.61
CA ASN A 35 5.63 -3.81 -5.79
C ASN A 35 5.42 -2.64 -6.74
N LEU A 36 6.43 -1.81 -7.00
CA LEU A 36 6.32 -0.65 -7.90
C LEU A 36 6.60 -1.08 -9.34
N VAL A 37 5.54 -1.29 -10.13
CA VAL A 37 5.63 -1.94 -11.45
C VAL A 37 4.73 -1.27 -12.47
N ASN A 38 5.25 -1.06 -13.69
CA ASN A 38 4.52 -0.47 -14.82
C ASN A 38 3.78 0.83 -14.46
N GLY A 39 4.38 1.66 -13.61
CA GLY A 39 3.78 2.92 -13.15
C GLY A 39 2.63 2.76 -12.17
N GLY A 40 2.34 1.57 -11.66
CA GLY A 40 1.36 1.30 -10.61
C GLY A 40 1.97 0.55 -9.44
N VAL A 41 1.10 0.01 -8.58
CA VAL A 41 1.49 -0.77 -7.40
C VAL A 41 0.83 -2.15 -7.46
N LEU A 42 1.63 -3.21 -7.48
CA LEU A 42 1.18 -4.58 -7.44
C LEU A 42 1.36 -5.12 -6.02
N LEU A 43 0.26 -5.43 -5.32
CA LEU A 43 0.27 -5.85 -3.91
C LEU A 43 -0.50 -7.14 -3.70
N SER A 44 -0.03 -8.01 -2.81
CA SER A 44 -0.92 -9.06 -2.27
C SER A 44 -1.96 -8.41 -1.35
N CYS A 45 -3.20 -8.90 -1.35
CA CYS A 45 -4.21 -8.45 -0.39
C CYS A 45 -3.76 -8.64 1.07
N ARG A 46 -2.95 -9.67 1.36
CA ARG A 46 -2.33 -9.88 2.68
C ARG A 46 -1.32 -8.81 3.09
N ALA A 47 -0.76 -8.10 2.12
CA ALA A 47 0.15 -7.00 2.40
C ALA A 47 -0.60 -5.72 2.82
N ILE A 48 -1.94 -5.70 2.77
CA ILE A 48 -2.77 -4.59 3.22
C ILE A 48 -3.22 -4.87 4.65
N ASP A 49 -2.62 -4.16 5.59
CA ASP A 49 -2.91 -4.30 7.01
C ASP A 49 -4.29 -3.69 7.34
N LYS A 50 -4.57 -2.50 6.79
CA LYS A 50 -5.79 -1.72 7.06
C LYS A 50 -6.13 -0.80 5.89
N ALA A 51 -7.41 -0.45 5.75
CA ALA A 51 -7.87 0.58 4.83
C ALA A 51 -8.83 1.54 5.53
N HIS A 52 -8.71 2.83 5.24
CA HIS A 52 -9.61 3.85 5.80
C HIS A 52 -9.92 4.95 4.79
N ARG A 53 -11.06 5.62 4.95
CA ARG A 53 -11.43 6.84 4.23
C ARG A 53 -12.04 7.83 5.21
N GLY A 54 -11.34 8.95 5.44
CA GLY A 54 -11.64 9.83 6.57
C GLY A 54 -11.50 9.07 7.89
N GLU A 55 -12.53 9.10 8.73
CA GLU A 55 -12.56 8.40 10.03
C GLU A 55 -13.13 6.97 9.94
N ARG A 56 -13.58 6.52 8.76
CA ARG A 56 -14.20 5.20 8.57
C ARG A 56 -13.17 4.16 8.13
N GLU A 57 -13.08 3.06 8.87
CA GLU A 57 -12.37 1.84 8.44
C GLU A 57 -13.18 1.12 7.35
N LEU A 58 -12.48 0.65 6.31
CA LEU A 58 -13.04 -0.04 5.15
C LEU A 58 -12.49 -1.46 5.07
N SER A 59 -13.27 -2.37 4.50
CA SER A 59 -12.71 -3.64 4.06
C SER A 59 -11.79 -3.42 2.84
N VAL A 60 -10.83 -4.32 2.61
CA VAL A 60 -9.96 -4.25 1.42
C VAL A 60 -10.75 -4.27 0.10
N PRO A 61 -11.76 -5.14 -0.11
CA PRO A 61 -12.59 -5.09 -1.31
C PRO A 61 -13.30 -3.74 -1.48
N GLU A 62 -13.87 -3.18 -0.41
CA GLU A 62 -14.54 -1.88 -0.43
C GLU A 62 -13.58 -0.76 -0.82
N ALA A 63 -12.39 -0.73 -0.21
CA ALA A 63 -11.34 0.25 -0.49
C ALA A 63 -10.86 0.21 -1.95
N LEU A 64 -10.90 -0.96 -2.59
CA LEU A 64 -10.48 -1.16 -3.97
C LEU A 64 -11.63 -0.97 -4.98
N GLY A 65 -12.87 -0.92 -4.51
CA GLY A 65 -14.07 -0.86 -5.35
C GLY A 65 -14.40 -2.20 -6.02
N VAL A 66 -14.07 -3.32 -5.37
CA VAL A 66 -14.26 -4.68 -5.88
C VAL A 66 -15.27 -5.44 -5.02
N ASP A 67 -16.07 -6.31 -5.65
CA ASP A 67 -16.96 -7.22 -4.93
C ASP A 67 -16.13 -8.20 -4.07
N GLU A 68 -16.48 -8.31 -2.79
CA GLU A 68 -15.79 -9.17 -1.81
C GLU A 68 -15.71 -10.63 -2.27
N ARG A 69 -16.68 -11.12 -3.04
CA ARG A 69 -16.68 -12.50 -3.56
C ARG A 69 -15.54 -12.77 -4.55
N HIS A 70 -14.97 -11.72 -5.14
CA HIS A 70 -13.90 -11.81 -6.13
C HIS A 70 -12.51 -11.54 -5.55
N LEU A 71 -12.41 -11.20 -4.27
CA LEU A 71 -11.15 -10.83 -3.65
C LEU A 71 -10.82 -11.71 -2.45
N GLN A 72 -9.95 -12.70 -2.68
CA GLN A 72 -9.39 -13.54 -1.63
C GLN A 72 -8.08 -12.94 -1.08
N PRO A 73 -7.70 -13.23 0.18
CA PRO A 73 -6.47 -12.70 0.76
C PRO A 73 -5.19 -13.06 -0.02
N GLU A 74 -5.15 -14.22 -0.66
CA GLU A 74 -4.05 -14.68 -1.51
C GLU A 74 -3.96 -13.98 -2.88
N HIS A 75 -4.99 -13.24 -3.28
CA HIS A 75 -4.95 -12.53 -4.55
C HIS A 75 -3.91 -11.41 -4.53
N THR A 76 -3.34 -11.15 -5.70
CA THR A 76 -2.50 -9.99 -5.96
C THR A 76 -3.32 -9.01 -6.77
N ILE A 77 -3.39 -7.77 -6.29
CA ILE A 77 -4.09 -6.66 -6.91
C ILE A 77 -3.09 -5.73 -7.58
N TRP A 78 -3.48 -5.18 -8.72
CA TRP A 78 -2.74 -4.09 -9.33
C TRP A 78 -3.55 -2.81 -9.16
N ILE A 79 -2.94 -1.82 -8.52
CA ILE A 79 -3.46 -0.47 -8.35
C ILE A 79 -2.79 0.40 -9.43
N PRO A 80 -3.54 0.86 -10.44
CA PRO A 80 -2.98 1.70 -11.49
C PRO A 80 -2.43 3.01 -10.94
N GLY A 81 -1.34 3.51 -11.52
CA GLY A 81 -0.68 4.74 -11.06
C GLY A 81 -1.56 5.97 -10.98
N HIS A 82 -2.50 6.14 -11.92
CA HIS A 82 -3.41 7.30 -11.91
C HIS A 82 -4.37 7.30 -10.72
N ARG A 83 -4.62 6.15 -10.09
CA ARG A 83 -5.38 6.05 -8.85
C ARG A 83 -4.55 6.31 -7.61
N VAL A 84 -3.22 6.36 -7.71
CA VAL A 84 -2.31 6.58 -6.59
C VAL A 84 -1.93 8.06 -6.55
N ARG A 85 -2.27 8.75 -5.46
CA ARG A 85 -1.86 10.14 -5.26
C ARG A 85 -0.47 10.24 -4.68
N VAL A 86 -0.20 9.48 -3.63
CA VAL A 86 1.09 9.47 -2.95
C VAL A 86 1.32 8.13 -2.25
N ILE A 87 2.58 7.72 -2.19
CA ILE A 87 3.05 6.61 -1.37
C ILE A 87 3.93 7.21 -0.28
N ILE A 88 3.51 7.08 0.96
CA ILE A 88 4.22 7.56 2.14
C ILE A 88 4.95 6.37 2.74
N LEU A 89 6.28 6.37 2.66
CA LEU A 89 7.10 5.36 3.33
C LEU A 89 7.21 5.72 4.81
N SER A 90 6.61 4.90 5.67
CA SER A 90 6.72 5.03 7.11
C SER A 90 8.01 4.37 7.56
N SER A 91 9.12 5.09 7.47
CA SER A 91 10.33 4.67 8.17
C SER A 91 10.08 4.82 9.67
N GLU A 92 9.78 3.73 10.37
CA GLU A 92 10.09 3.68 11.80
C GLU A 92 11.61 3.68 11.96
N GLN A 93 12.25 4.84 11.85
CA GLN A 93 13.57 5.06 12.40
C GLN A 93 13.65 6.46 13.01
N LYS A 94 13.41 6.49 14.32
CA LYS A 94 13.61 7.59 15.27
C LYS A 94 12.65 8.77 15.06
N ARG A 95 11.87 9.05 16.12
CA ARG A 95 11.36 10.41 16.39
C ARG A 95 12.44 11.41 15.97
N PRO A 96 12.13 12.48 15.20
CA PRO A 96 13.04 13.59 15.06
C PRO A 96 13.41 14.01 16.49
N ARG A 97 14.68 13.80 16.88
CA ARG A 97 15.15 14.36 18.14
C ARG A 97 14.98 15.87 17.95
N PRO A 98 14.33 16.58 18.89
CA PRO A 98 14.35 18.02 18.84
C PRO A 98 15.81 18.43 18.74
N ILE A 99 16.18 19.14 17.68
CA ILE A 99 17.42 19.89 17.66
C ILE A 99 17.18 20.97 18.70
N GLY A 100 17.54 20.67 19.94
CA GLY A 100 17.62 21.67 20.97
C GLY A 100 18.63 22.68 20.49
N PHE A 101 18.17 23.89 20.17
CA PHE A 101 19.03 25.05 20.26
C PHE A 101 19.35 25.17 21.76
N GLY A 102 20.47 24.55 22.15
CA GLY A 102 21.08 24.77 23.45
C GLY A 102 21.36 26.26 23.61
N ALA A 103 21.15 26.74 24.84
CA ALA A 103 21.31 28.11 25.29
C ALA A 103 22.69 28.71 24.96
#